data_AF-A0A3R7XRF0-F1
#
_entry.id   AF-A0A3R7XRF0-F1
#
_cell.length_a   1.000
_cell.length_b   1.000
_cell.length_c   1.000
_cell.angle_alpha   90.00
_cell.angle_beta   90.00
_cell.angle_gamma   90.00
#
_symmetry.space_group_name_H-M   'P 1'
#
loop_
_entity.id
_entity.type
_entity.pdbx_description
1 polymer ?
#
loop_
_entity_poly.entity_id
_entity_poly.type
_entity_poly.pdbx_seq_one_letter_code
_entity_poly.pdbx_strand_id
1 'polypeptide(L)'
;MACNNLPFQANSYVDLALQLQTAAGPVKVPGKRRCYVVAEGDEFLASDDTLKAIGIDIDRLLEQMATLQLEDDGDDLEEDGDTLKEQSHRSTLRIKANKAKLPEAKDEVEAVLQVLINEAIDNQFPIGNVQDLWRFLTKHDIWRLKFDGSDPPGRVKPLKVTPKDGCVPYRCKGRKHN
;
A
#
# COMPACT_ATOMS: atom_id res chain seq x y z
N MET A 1 -12.46 7.28 -10.45
CA MET A 1 -11.96 8.67 -10.26
C MET A 1 -12.98 9.30 -9.32
N ALA A 2 -12.66 9.43 -8.03
CA ALA A 2 -13.61 9.80 -6.99
C ALA A 2 -14.29 11.14 -7.32
N CYS A 3 -15.62 11.18 -7.25
CA CYS A 3 -16.40 12.38 -7.48
C CYS A 3 -15.99 13.48 -6.47
N ASN A 4 -15.23 14.47 -6.93
CA ASN A 4 -14.55 15.50 -6.14
C ASN A 4 -15.47 16.56 -5.52
N ASN A 5 -16.53 16.20 -4.79
CA ASN A 5 -17.51 17.17 -4.23
C ASN A 5 -18.07 18.17 -5.27
N LEU A 6 -18.00 17.83 -6.56
CA LEU A 6 -18.49 18.68 -7.63
C LEU A 6 -20.02 18.50 -7.74
N PRO A 7 -20.79 19.59 -7.82
CA PRO A 7 -22.22 19.49 -8.03
C PRO A 7 -22.49 18.80 -9.36
N PHE A 8 -23.31 17.74 -9.35
CA PHE A 8 -23.78 17.07 -10.56
C PHE A 8 -25.28 17.29 -10.73
N GLN A 9 -25.73 17.31 -11.99
CA GLN A 9 -27.13 17.42 -12.33
C GLN A 9 -27.61 16.07 -12.88
N ALA A 10 -28.64 15.49 -12.25
CA ALA A 10 -29.32 14.31 -12.75
C ALA A 10 -30.70 14.70 -13.28
N ASN A 11 -30.97 14.39 -14.54
CA ASN A 11 -32.23 14.73 -15.22
C ASN A 11 -33.16 13.52 -15.40
N SER A 12 -32.72 12.34 -14.98
CA SER A 12 -33.49 11.10 -15.06
C SER A 12 -33.26 10.22 -13.85
N TYR A 13 -34.27 9.40 -13.53
CA TYR A 13 -34.22 8.46 -12.42
C TYR A 13 -34.91 7.15 -12.80
N VAL A 14 -34.57 6.08 -12.08
CA VAL A 14 -35.18 4.76 -12.21
C VAL A 14 -35.28 4.11 -10.84
N ASP A 15 -36.41 3.46 -10.55
CA ASP A 15 -36.62 2.73 -9.30
C ASP A 15 -36.18 1.26 -9.46
N LEU A 16 -35.10 0.88 -8.80
CA LEU A 16 -34.46 -0.44 -8.93
C LEU A 16 -34.48 -1.23 -7.63
N ALA A 17 -34.63 -2.55 -7.74
CA ALA A 17 -34.30 -3.45 -6.65
C ALA A 17 -32.78 -3.68 -6.66
N LEU A 18 -32.08 -3.22 -5.64
CA LEU A 18 -30.61 -3.25 -5.60
C LEU A 18 -30.13 -4.48 -4.81
N GLN A 19 -29.10 -5.13 -5.34
CA GLN A 19 -28.37 -6.18 -4.64
C GLN A 19 -26.87 -5.87 -4.75
N LEU A 20 -26.23 -5.72 -3.61
CA LEU A 20 -24.80 -5.46 -3.49
C LEU A 20 -24.07 -6.79 -3.33
N GLN A 21 -22.98 -6.98 -4.07
CA GLN A 21 -22.10 -8.11 -3.85
C GLN A 21 -21.04 -7.69 -2.82
N THR A 22 -21.12 -8.28 -1.63
CA THR A 22 -20.16 -8.02 -0.54
C THR A 22 -19.31 -9.27 -0.29
N ALA A 23 -18.22 -9.13 0.47
CA ALA A 23 -17.40 -10.27 0.86
C ALA A 23 -18.16 -11.29 1.75
N ALA A 24 -19.18 -10.85 2.49
CA ALA A 24 -20.06 -11.71 3.30
C ALA A 24 -21.16 -12.38 2.46
N GLY A 25 -21.22 -12.09 1.17
CA GLY A 25 -22.25 -12.58 0.25
C GLY A 25 -23.13 -11.47 -0.32
N PRO A 26 -24.13 -11.85 -1.13
CA PRO A 26 -25.06 -10.90 -1.72
C PRO A 26 -25.97 -10.27 -0.65
N VAL A 27 -25.97 -8.95 -0.57
CA VAL A 27 -26.83 -8.16 0.33
C VAL A 27 -27.92 -7.49 -0.49
N LYS A 28 -29.18 -7.79 -0.19
CA LYS A 28 -30.32 -7.13 -0.82
C LYS A 28 -30.65 -5.84 -0.08
N VAL A 29 -30.76 -4.75 -0.83
CA VAL A 29 -31.26 -3.50 -0.27
C VAL A 29 -32.78 -3.61 -0.10
N PRO A 30 -33.34 -3.31 1.08
CA PRO A 30 -34.78 -3.38 1.28
C PRO A 30 -35.54 -2.42 0.36
N GLY A 31 -36.56 -2.92 -0.32
CA GLY A 31 -37.44 -2.14 -1.20
C GLY A 31 -36.81 -1.74 -2.54
N LYS A 32 -37.59 -1.02 -3.36
CA LYS A 32 -37.06 -0.36 -4.56
C LYS A 32 -36.42 0.96 -4.16
N ARG A 33 -35.25 1.25 -4.71
CA ARG A 33 -34.52 2.49 -4.48
C ARG A 33 -34.52 3.34 -5.75
N ARG A 34 -34.74 4.63 -5.57
CA ARG A 34 -34.65 5.61 -6.64
C ARG A 34 -33.18 5.86 -6.95
N CYS A 35 -32.74 5.44 -8.12
CA CYS A 35 -31.39 5.67 -8.63
C CYS A 35 -31.45 6.80 -9.66
N TYR A 36 -30.58 7.80 -9.49
CA TYR A 36 -30.44 8.89 -10.43
C TYR A 36 -29.38 8.55 -11.47
N VAL A 37 -29.69 8.79 -12.74
CA VAL A 37 -28.74 8.55 -13.84
C VAL A 37 -27.95 9.83 -14.07
N VAL A 38 -26.62 9.71 -13.99
CA VAL A 38 -25.67 10.80 -14.23
C VAL A 38 -25.03 10.58 -15.60
N ALA A 39 -24.74 11.67 -16.32
CA ALA A 39 -24.23 11.61 -17.69
C ALA A 39 -22.78 11.10 -17.79
N GLU A 40 -21.99 11.33 -16.75
CA GLU A 40 -20.57 10.95 -16.67
C GLU A 40 -20.28 10.34 -15.31
N GLY A 41 -19.45 9.28 -15.29
CA GLY A 41 -19.05 8.56 -14.09
C GLY A 41 -18.95 7.06 -14.35
N ASP A 42 -17.89 6.43 -13.85
CA ASP A 42 -17.68 4.98 -13.86
C ASP A 42 -17.99 4.32 -12.51
N GLU A 43 -18.49 5.11 -11.54
CA GLU A 43 -18.71 4.71 -10.15
C GLU A 43 -20.21 4.74 -9.78
N PHE A 44 -20.61 3.85 -8.87
CA PHE A 44 -21.96 3.82 -8.31
C PHE A 44 -21.97 4.52 -6.94
N LEU A 45 -22.69 5.63 -6.83
CA LEU A 45 -22.84 6.36 -5.58
C LEU A 45 -24.09 5.88 -4.83
N ALA A 46 -23.88 5.30 -3.65
CA ALA A 46 -24.97 4.96 -2.74
C ALA A 46 -25.19 6.10 -1.74
N SER A 47 -26.45 6.49 -1.52
CA SER A 47 -26.76 7.48 -0.48
C SER A 47 -26.53 6.89 0.91
N ASP A 48 -26.25 7.76 1.88
CA ASP A 48 -26.12 7.40 3.30
C ASP A 48 -27.34 6.60 3.80
N ASP A 49 -28.55 7.07 3.51
CA ASP A 49 -29.80 6.36 3.85
C ASP A 49 -29.85 4.94 3.28
N THR A 50 -29.29 4.72 2.09
CA THR A 50 -29.27 3.40 1.45
C THR A 50 -28.28 2.47 2.16
N LEU A 51 -27.13 2.99 2.58
CA LEU A 51 -26.12 2.25 3.35
C LEU A 51 -26.64 1.92 4.75
N LYS A 52 -27.27 2.88 5.44
CA LYS A 52 -27.90 2.65 6.75
C LYS A 52 -29.01 1.61 6.69
N ALA A 53 -29.80 1.58 5.61
CA ALA A 53 -30.87 0.60 5.42
C ALA A 53 -30.38 -0.86 5.29
N ILE A 54 -29.10 -1.08 4.95
CA ILE A 54 -28.48 -2.42 4.93
C ILE A 54 -27.57 -2.66 6.15
N GLY A 55 -27.63 -1.79 7.15
CA GLY A 55 -26.87 -1.91 8.40
C GLY A 55 -25.44 -1.39 8.33
N ILE A 56 -25.08 -0.62 7.29
CA ILE A 56 -23.78 0.03 7.18
C ILE A 56 -23.94 1.48 7.62
N ASP A 57 -23.61 1.75 8.88
CA ASP A 57 -23.62 3.09 9.46
C ASP A 57 -22.17 3.50 9.73
N ILE A 58 -21.62 4.35 8.85
CA ILE A 58 -20.20 4.74 8.87
C ILE A 58 -19.87 5.50 10.16
N ASP A 59 -20.76 6.39 10.61
CA ASP A 59 -20.55 7.18 11.83
C ASP A 59 -20.45 6.26 13.05
N ARG A 60 -21.39 5.30 13.15
CA ARG A 60 -21.37 4.29 14.22
C ARG A 60 -20.15 3.37 14.16
N LEU A 61 -19.71 2.98 12.96
CA LEU A 61 -18.49 2.17 12.80
C LEU A 61 -17.23 2.93 13.21
N LEU A 62 -17.15 4.23 12.88
CA LEU A 62 -16.04 5.08 13.28
C LEU A 62 -16.02 5.32 14.79
N GLU A 63 -17.19 5.51 15.42
CA GLU A 63 -17.32 5.63 16.88
C GLU A 63 -16.77 4.39 17.59
N GLN A 64 -17.13 3.19 17.12
CA GLN A 64 -16.61 1.92 17.68
C GLN A 64 -15.09 1.77 17.52
N MET A 65 -14.53 2.25 16.41
CA MET A 65 -13.08 2.23 16.20
C MET A 65 -12.35 3.21 17.14
N ALA A 66 -12.92 4.39 17.38
CA ALA A 66 -12.35 5.36 18.29
C ALA A 66 -12.36 4.87 19.75
N THR A 67 -13.43 4.19 20.18
CA THR A 67 -13.47 3.59 21.53
C THR A 67 -12.44 2.50 21.73
N LEU A 68 -12.17 1.68 20.70
CA LEU A 68 -11.15 0.63 20.78
C LEU A 68 -9.71 1.17 20.89
N GLN A 69 -9.44 2.35 20.35
CA GLN A 69 -8.11 2.99 20.47
C GLN A 69 -7.87 3.67 21.83
N LEU A 70 -8.92 3.93 22.60
CA LEU A 70 -8.80 4.52 23.94
C LEU A 70 -8.55 3.47 25.04
N GLU A 71 -8.83 2.19 24.77
CA GLU A 71 -8.61 1.09 25.72
C GLU A 71 -7.24 0.41 25.57
N ASP A 72 -6.45 0.80 24.57
CA ASP A 72 -5.05 0.38 24.37
C ASP A 72 -4.12 1.39 25.05
N ASP A 73 -4.13 1.39 26.40
CA ASP A 73 -3.23 2.20 27.21
C ASP A 73 -1.85 1.52 27.19
N GLY A 74 -0.93 2.13 26.43
CA GLY A 74 0.38 1.57 26.14
C GLY A 74 1.20 1.31 27.39
N ASP A 75 1.50 0.02 27.62
CA ASP A 75 2.56 -0.40 28.52
C ASP A 75 3.58 -1.21 27.70
N ASP A 76 4.47 -0.46 27.04
CA ASP A 76 5.66 -0.96 26.37
C ASP A 76 6.73 -1.26 27.43
N LEU A 77 7.02 -2.54 27.69
CA LEU A 77 8.31 -2.98 28.21
C LEU A 77 8.75 -4.26 27.49
N GLU A 78 9.97 -4.18 26.97
CA GLU A 78 10.68 -5.16 26.13
C GLU A 78 10.85 -6.54 26.80
N GLU A 79 10.94 -7.61 25.99
CA GLU A 79 12.11 -8.51 25.89
C GLU A 79 11.73 -9.88 25.27
N ASP A 80 12.53 -10.26 24.28
CA ASP A 80 12.81 -11.61 23.76
C ASP A 80 11.70 -12.58 23.34
N GLY A 81 11.76 -12.93 22.05
CA GLY A 81 11.79 -14.33 21.63
C GLY A 81 10.48 -15.08 21.60
N ASP A 82 10.03 -15.34 20.37
CA ASP A 82 9.15 -16.43 19.96
C ASP A 82 7.62 -16.18 20.00
N THR A 83 7.09 -16.10 18.77
CA THR A 83 5.72 -16.44 18.36
C THR A 83 4.53 -16.02 19.24
N LEU A 84 4.13 -14.74 19.12
CA LEU A 84 2.71 -14.41 19.16
C LEU A 84 2.21 -14.05 17.75
N LYS A 85 1.37 -14.95 17.22
CA LYS A 85 0.50 -14.63 16.08
C LYS A 85 -0.49 -13.57 16.55
N GLU A 86 -0.17 -12.31 16.34
CA GLU A 86 -1.17 -11.25 16.33
C GLU A 86 -2.13 -11.55 15.18
N GLN A 87 -3.25 -12.18 15.52
CA GLN A 87 -4.43 -12.18 14.69
C GLN A 87 -5.00 -10.77 14.73
N SER A 88 -4.40 -9.90 13.93
CA SER A 88 -5.00 -8.62 13.55
C SER A 88 -6.33 -8.94 12.88
N HIS A 89 -7.41 -8.94 13.67
CA HIS A 89 -8.79 -8.90 13.17
C HIS A 89 -9.08 -7.50 12.65
N ARG A 90 -8.19 -6.95 11.83
CA ARG A 90 -8.52 -5.83 10.96
C ARG A 90 -9.35 -6.44 9.84
N SER A 91 -10.67 -6.33 9.96
CA SER A 91 -11.58 -6.59 8.85
C SER A 91 -11.24 -5.64 7.72
N THR A 92 -10.25 -6.03 6.90
CA THR A 92 -10.00 -5.42 5.62
C THR A 92 -11.22 -5.75 4.78
N LEU A 93 -12.06 -4.75 4.50
CA LEU A 93 -12.94 -4.78 3.35
C LEU A 93 -12.02 -4.99 2.15
N ARG A 94 -11.79 -6.25 1.77
CA ARG A 94 -11.13 -6.64 0.53
C ARG A 94 -12.07 -6.26 -0.60
N ILE A 95 -12.12 -4.98 -0.92
CA ILE A 95 -12.40 -4.57 -2.28
C ILE A 95 -11.33 -5.30 -3.07
N LYS A 96 -11.73 -6.25 -3.92
CA LYS A 96 -10.84 -6.76 -4.95
C LYS A 96 -10.52 -5.56 -5.83
N ALA A 97 -9.52 -4.80 -5.42
CA ALA A 97 -8.85 -3.84 -6.28
C ALA A 97 -8.54 -4.62 -7.54
N ASN A 98 -8.97 -4.10 -8.68
CA ASN A 98 -8.45 -4.55 -9.96
C ASN A 98 -6.94 -4.56 -9.81
N LYS A 99 -6.35 -5.76 -9.67
CA LYS A 99 -4.93 -5.90 -9.34
C LYS A 99 -4.20 -5.09 -10.40
N ALA A 100 -3.52 -4.02 -10.00
CA ALA A 100 -2.81 -3.18 -10.94
C ALA A 100 -1.91 -4.11 -11.73
N LYS A 101 -2.06 -4.12 -13.07
CA LYS A 101 -1.31 -5.04 -13.93
C LYS A 101 0.14 -4.57 -13.98
N LEU A 102 0.89 -4.89 -12.94
CA LEU A 102 2.33 -4.69 -12.87
C LEU A 102 3.01 -5.61 -13.89
N PRO A 103 4.12 -5.17 -14.50
CA PRO A 103 4.94 -6.03 -15.36
C PRO A 103 5.42 -7.27 -14.62
N GLU A 104 5.80 -8.31 -15.34
CA GLU A 104 6.47 -9.47 -14.73
C GLU A 104 7.84 -9.04 -14.17
N ALA A 105 8.15 -9.47 -12.94
CA ALA A 105 9.42 -9.17 -12.30
C ALA A 105 10.57 -9.88 -13.05
N LYS A 106 11.62 -9.14 -13.38
CA LYS A 106 12.79 -9.69 -14.07
C LYS A 106 13.81 -10.31 -13.13
N ASP A 107 13.85 -9.84 -11.89
CA ASP A 107 14.80 -10.25 -10.86
C ASP A 107 14.16 -10.22 -9.46
N GLU A 108 14.93 -10.65 -8.47
CA GLU A 108 14.48 -10.71 -7.07
C GLU A 108 14.18 -9.33 -6.48
N VAL A 109 14.88 -8.28 -6.94
CA VAL A 109 14.67 -6.90 -6.48
C VAL A 109 13.31 -6.40 -6.97
N GLU A 110 13.03 -6.54 -8.26
CA GLU A 110 11.74 -6.23 -8.86
C GLU A 110 10.60 -7.02 -8.21
N ALA A 111 10.83 -8.30 -7.85
CA ALA A 111 9.84 -9.11 -7.14
C ALA A 111 9.51 -8.53 -5.75
N VAL A 112 10.51 -8.09 -4.99
CA VAL A 112 10.31 -7.43 -3.70
C VAL A 112 9.60 -6.09 -3.87
N LEU A 113 9.97 -5.29 -4.88
CA LEU A 113 9.27 -4.04 -5.19
C LEU A 113 7.79 -4.26 -5.51
N GLN A 114 7.43 -5.34 -6.19
CA GLN A 114 6.01 -5.69 -6.42
C GLN A 114 5.28 -5.99 -5.12
N VAL A 115 5.91 -6.72 -4.19
CA VAL A 115 5.31 -7.00 -2.87
C VAL A 115 5.04 -5.68 -2.14
N LEU A 116 6.02 -4.77 -2.09
CA LEU A 116 5.89 -3.47 -1.43
C LEU A 116 4.82 -2.58 -2.07
N ILE A 117 4.67 -2.61 -3.40
CA ILE A 117 3.61 -1.87 -4.09
C ILE A 117 2.24 -2.46 -3.78
N ASN A 118 2.10 -3.79 -3.72
CA ASN A 118 0.84 -4.40 -3.32
C ASN A 118 0.47 -4.03 -1.88
N GLU A 119 1.44 -4.02 -0.97
CA GLU A 119 1.25 -3.55 0.40
C GLU A 119 0.85 -2.05 0.44
N ALA A 120 1.45 -1.21 -0.40
CA ALA A 120 1.04 0.18 -0.52
C ALA A 120 -0.42 0.32 -1.02
N ILE A 121 -0.83 -0.50 -1.99
CA ILE A 121 -2.22 -0.55 -2.48
C ILE A 121 -3.17 -0.97 -1.37
N ASP A 122 -2.81 -1.99 -0.58
CA ASP A 122 -3.59 -2.43 0.58
C ASP A 122 -3.70 -1.30 1.64
N ASN A 123 -2.68 -0.44 1.72
CA ASN A 123 -2.65 0.79 2.51
C ASN A 123 -3.23 2.03 1.78
N GLN A 124 -4.14 1.83 0.82
CA GLN A 124 -4.90 2.88 0.12
C GLN A 124 -4.07 3.77 -0.83
N PHE A 125 -2.91 3.30 -1.30
CA PHE A 125 -2.19 3.99 -2.38
C PHE A 125 -3.04 4.04 -3.65
N PRO A 126 -3.14 5.20 -4.35
CA PRO A 126 -3.97 5.33 -5.54
C PRO A 126 -3.57 4.38 -6.66
N ILE A 127 -4.46 3.45 -7.03
CA ILE A 127 -4.23 2.45 -8.09
C ILE A 127 -3.85 3.10 -9.44
N GLY A 128 -4.43 4.27 -9.74
CA GLY A 128 -4.12 5.04 -10.96
C GLY A 128 -2.65 5.45 -11.08
N ASN A 129 -1.94 5.57 -9.95
CA ASN A 129 -0.54 6.00 -9.91
C ASN A 129 0.44 4.82 -9.83
N VAL A 130 -0.04 3.58 -9.78
CA VAL A 130 0.82 2.39 -9.58
C VAL A 130 1.78 2.19 -10.75
N GLN A 131 1.36 2.47 -11.98
CA GLN A 131 2.23 2.38 -13.16
C GLN A 131 3.34 3.44 -13.12
N ASP A 132 3.02 4.65 -12.67
CA ASP A 132 4.00 5.72 -12.50
C ASP A 132 5.00 5.39 -11.39
N LEU A 133 4.51 4.86 -10.27
CA LEU A 133 5.33 4.39 -9.16
C LEU A 133 6.29 3.29 -9.60
N TRP A 134 5.79 2.28 -10.32
CA TRP A 134 6.62 1.21 -10.88
C TRP A 134 7.71 1.76 -11.80
N ARG A 135 7.34 2.64 -12.74
CA ARG A 135 8.30 3.29 -13.65
C ARG A 135 9.36 4.07 -12.88
N PHE A 136 9.01 4.75 -11.80
CA PHE A 136 9.95 5.52 -11.00
C PHE A 136 10.93 4.61 -10.24
N LEU A 137 10.42 3.58 -9.57
CA LEU A 137 11.21 2.65 -8.76
C LEU A 137 12.21 1.85 -9.61
N THR A 138 11.83 1.51 -10.85
CA THR A 138 12.66 0.73 -11.79
C THR A 138 13.48 1.59 -12.76
N LYS A 139 13.38 2.92 -12.70
CA LYS A 139 14.08 3.83 -13.62
C LYS A 139 15.59 3.75 -13.47
N HIS A 140 16.06 3.56 -12.24
CA HIS A 140 17.46 3.56 -11.89
C HIS A 140 17.79 2.29 -11.11
N ASP A 141 18.97 1.74 -11.36
CA ASP A 141 19.49 0.59 -10.63
C ASP A 141 20.09 1.07 -9.30
N ILE A 142 19.24 1.24 -8.28
CA ILE A 142 19.62 1.81 -6.97
C ILE A 142 19.30 0.90 -5.78
N TRP A 143 18.65 -0.24 -6.02
CA TRP A 143 18.15 -1.13 -4.98
C TRP A 143 19.01 -2.37 -4.87
N ARG A 144 19.33 -2.78 -3.64
CA ARG A 144 20.11 -4.00 -3.36
C ARG A 144 19.43 -4.79 -2.23
N LEU A 145 19.26 -6.09 -2.41
CA LEU A 145 18.82 -6.98 -1.32
C LEU A 145 19.95 -7.26 -0.34
N LYS A 146 21.19 -7.30 -0.83
CA LYS A 146 22.40 -7.50 -0.06
C LYS A 146 23.51 -6.64 -0.63
N PHE A 147 24.37 -6.12 0.24
CA PHE A 147 25.57 -5.43 -0.18
C PHE A 147 26.66 -6.46 -0.47
N ASP A 148 26.94 -6.71 -1.75
CA ASP A 148 27.96 -7.67 -2.21
C ASP A 148 29.24 -7.00 -2.74
N GLY A 149 29.28 -5.66 -2.75
CA GLY A 149 30.41 -4.89 -3.26
C GLY A 149 30.61 -4.99 -4.77
N SER A 150 29.63 -5.52 -5.51
CA SER A 150 29.66 -5.58 -6.99
C SER A 150 29.36 -4.22 -7.63
N ASP A 151 28.84 -3.27 -6.85
CA ASP A 151 28.49 -1.94 -7.32
C ASP A 151 29.71 -1.19 -7.89
N PRO A 152 29.57 -0.59 -9.08
CA PRO A 152 30.65 0.20 -9.65
C PRO A 152 30.98 1.38 -8.73
N PRO A 153 32.26 1.77 -8.63
CA PRO A 153 32.62 2.96 -7.89
C PRO A 153 31.90 4.18 -8.48
N GLY A 154 31.56 5.14 -7.61
CA GLY A 154 30.97 6.40 -8.05
C GLY A 154 31.81 7.08 -9.13
N ARG A 155 31.18 7.91 -9.96
CA ARG A 155 31.87 8.68 -11.02
C ARG A 155 32.67 9.85 -10.46
N VAL A 156 33.64 9.53 -9.60
CA VAL A 156 34.56 10.46 -8.96
C VAL A 156 35.97 10.11 -9.37
N LYS A 157 36.86 11.12 -9.36
CA LYS A 157 38.27 10.87 -9.61
C LYS A 157 38.78 9.92 -8.51
N PRO A 158 39.57 8.88 -8.86
CA PRO A 158 40.16 8.01 -7.86
C PRO A 158 40.93 8.81 -6.82
N LEU A 159 40.79 8.41 -5.55
CA LEU A 159 41.55 9.01 -4.46
C LEU A 159 43.04 8.80 -4.72
N LYS A 160 43.78 9.90 -4.84
CA LYS A 160 45.25 9.88 -4.89
C LYS A 160 45.79 10.09 -3.49
N VAL A 161 46.43 9.07 -2.94
CA VAL A 161 47.11 9.17 -1.64
C VAL A 161 48.57 9.52 -1.91
N THR A 162 49.03 10.65 -1.38
CA THR A 162 50.43 11.07 -1.47
C THR A 162 51.11 10.78 -0.13
N PRO A 163 52.17 9.95 -0.10
CA PRO A 163 52.95 9.74 1.12
C PRO A 163 53.58 11.05 1.60
N LYS A 164 53.75 11.20 2.92
CA LYS A 164 54.55 12.29 3.48
C LYS A 164 56.03 12.12 3.07
N ASP A 165 56.76 13.23 3.03
CA ASP A 165 58.20 13.21 2.77
C ASP A 165 58.94 12.34 3.80
N GLY A 166 59.94 11.59 3.34
CA GLY A 166 60.70 10.64 4.16
C GLY A 166 60.00 9.31 4.43
N CYS A 167 58.80 9.08 3.87
CA CYS A 167 58.11 7.79 4.02
C CYS A 167 58.82 6.68 3.25
N VAL A 168 59.01 5.53 3.91
CA VAL A 168 59.62 4.33 3.33
C VAL A 168 58.61 3.18 3.34
N PRO A 169 58.44 2.44 2.22
CA PRO A 169 57.54 1.29 2.19
C PRO A 169 57.92 0.24 3.23
N TYR A 170 56.95 -0.25 4.00
CA TYR A 170 57.14 -1.29 5.00
C TYR A 170 56.29 -2.52 4.67
N ARG A 171 56.91 -3.71 4.73
CA ARG A 171 56.23 -5.00 4.50
C ARG A 171 56.06 -5.75 5.82
N CYS A 172 54.83 -5.79 6.33
CA CYS A 172 54.48 -6.61 7.49
C CYS A 172 54.49 -8.12 7.13
N LYS A 173 54.83 -8.98 8.09
CA LYS A 173 54.56 -10.43 7.97
C LYS A 173 53.05 -10.68 8.08
N GLY A 174 52.51 -11.59 7.27
CA GLY A 174 51.09 -11.98 7.34
C GLY A 174 50.74 -12.61 8.68
N ARG A 175 49.55 -12.32 9.21
CA ARG A 175 49.05 -13.00 10.42
C ARG A 175 48.67 -14.44 10.08
N LYS A 176 48.93 -15.37 11.00
CA LYS A 176 48.36 -16.72 10.93
C LYS A 176 46.92 -16.64 11.43
N HIS A 177 45.96 -17.03 10.60
CA HIS A 177 44.58 -17.28 11.03
C HIS A 177 44.48 -18.76 11.38
N ASN A 178 43.95 -19.07 12.58
CA ASN A 178 43.62 -20.41 13.03
C ASN A 178 42.16 -20.69 12.75
#